data_AF-T1HDL6-F1
#
_entry.id   AF-T1HDL6-F1
#
_cell.length_a   1.000
_cell.length_b   1.000
_cell.length_c   1.000
_cell.angle_alpha   90.00
_cell.angle_beta   90.00
_cell.angle_gamma   90.00
#
_symmetry.space_group_name_H-M   'P 1'
#
loop_
_entity.id
_entity.type
_entity.pdbx_description
1 polymer ?
#
loop_
_entity_poly.entity_id
_entity_poly.type
_entity_poly.pdbx_seq_one_letter_code
_entity_poly.pdbx_strand_id
1 'polypeptide(L)'
;MTTYLAVLLFTSFVTISTFIFRFLTFKYAIDGGPYDDGNDFTKCYDVTPMSDFDSKKFENPKHMYVTHSRYGGRFGICREFYTNKYPNGTIGYNYEFNGNGRKPEEGIKAYTANCTSTDDSKQNGQIRFFCYQKLDWDFDLGNFEVGEYDSDYGYDEEVKEEVAEEKVAEVVTETAEGNAKEYDRKFPLKVSVLSTDYIEYALIHMCAEITHEDNTISFVDNFLVLNVKEDAELPGEVKQKFSEYKWEEYTFDTRAKCKNEEIKT
;
A
#
# COMPACT_ATOMS: atom_id res chain seq x y z
N MET A 1 44.19 32.26 39.78
CA MET A 1 43.73 30.85 39.87
C MET A 1 42.22 30.71 39.65
N THR A 2 41.41 31.72 39.99
CA THR A 2 39.95 31.73 39.85
C THR A 2 39.42 31.82 38.41
N THR A 3 40.13 32.49 37.50
CA THR A 3 39.71 32.66 36.10
C THR A 3 39.81 31.39 35.26
N TYR A 4 40.81 30.54 35.53
CA TYR A 4 40.98 29.27 34.81
C TYR A 4 39.88 28.25 35.14
N LEU A 5 39.38 28.27 36.39
CA LEU A 5 38.33 27.36 36.83
C LEU A 5 36.97 27.70 36.17
N ALA A 6 36.69 28.99 35.96
CA ALA A 6 35.47 29.45 35.31
C ALA A 6 35.41 29.08 33.82
N VAL A 7 36.54 29.16 33.10
CA VAL A 7 36.61 28.80 31.68
C VAL A 7 36.44 27.29 31.48
N LEU A 8 37.06 26.47 32.34
CA LEU A 8 36.89 25.01 32.31
C LEU A 8 35.43 24.60 32.54
N LEU A 9 34.77 25.15 33.56
CA LEU A 9 33.36 24.86 33.85
C LEU A 9 32.42 25.25 32.69
N PHE A 10 32.69 26.38 32.01
CA PHE A 10 31.86 26.82 30.88
C PHE A 10 32.04 25.91 29.65
N THR A 11 33.27 25.48 29.36
CA THR A 11 33.51 24.53 28.25
C THR A 11 32.92 23.15 28.51
N SER A 12 32.93 22.67 29.76
CA SER A 12 32.28 21.41 30.16
C SER A 12 30.76 21.49 30.04
N PHE A 13 30.13 22.61 30.37
CA PHE A 13 28.67 22.78 30.22
C PHE A 13 28.20 22.79 28.76
N VAL A 14 28.95 23.43 27.85
CA VAL A 14 28.60 23.47 26.42
C VAL A 14 28.78 22.10 25.75
N THR A 15 29.80 21.35 26.15
CA THR A 15 30.05 19.98 25.63
C THR A 15 29.04 18.97 26.19
N ILE A 16 28.66 19.07 27.46
CA ILE A 16 27.61 18.21 28.05
C ILE A 16 26.23 18.55 27.46
N SER A 17 25.92 19.83 27.23
CA SER A 17 24.64 20.24 26.62
C SER A 17 24.48 19.73 25.18
N THR A 18 25.54 19.79 24.37
CA THR A 18 25.52 19.26 22.99
C THR A 18 25.45 17.73 22.94
N PHE A 19 26.06 17.03 23.91
CA PHE A 19 25.91 15.58 24.06
C PHE A 19 24.50 15.18 24.49
N ILE A 20 23.89 15.88 25.46
CA ILE A 20 22.53 15.59 25.93
C ILE A 20 21.50 15.87 24.82
N PHE A 21 21.66 16.94 24.03
CA PHE A 21 20.78 17.19 22.88
C PHE A 21 20.92 16.13 21.78
N ARG A 22 22.14 15.62 21.51
CA ARG A 22 22.33 14.50 20.56
C ARG A 22 21.70 13.19 21.06
N PHE A 23 21.80 12.88 22.35
CA PHE A 23 21.16 11.67 22.89
C PHE A 23 19.62 11.79 22.96
N LEU A 24 19.08 12.98 23.21
CA LEU A 24 17.62 13.19 23.22
C LEU A 24 17.00 13.18 21.82
N THR A 25 17.71 13.62 20.78
CA THR A 25 17.25 13.43 19.39
C THR A 25 17.35 11.97 18.95
N PHE A 26 18.37 11.22 19.39
CA PHE A 26 18.47 9.79 19.07
C PHE A 26 17.44 8.93 19.80
N LYS A 27 17.00 9.30 21.01
CA LYS A 27 15.96 8.54 21.73
C LYS A 27 14.56 8.71 21.14
N TYR A 28 14.31 9.74 20.32
CA TYR A 28 13.06 9.90 19.56
C TYR A 28 13.14 9.37 18.12
N ALA A 29 14.31 8.89 17.69
CA ALA A 29 14.52 8.27 16.38
C ALA A 29 14.67 6.73 16.44
N ILE A 30 14.44 6.13 17.61
CA ILE A 30 14.45 4.67 17.80
C ILE A 30 13.09 4.27 18.37
N ASP A 31 12.09 4.26 17.48
CA ASP A 31 10.85 3.47 17.65
C ASP A 31 10.49 2.78 16.32
N GLY A 32 11.51 2.46 15.53
CA GLY A 32 11.36 1.81 14.22
C GLY A 32 12.73 1.43 13.66
N GLY A 33 13.42 0.53 14.36
CA GLY A 33 14.62 -0.10 13.83
C GLY A 33 14.29 -0.94 12.59
N PRO A 34 15.25 -1.13 11.68
CA PRO A 34 15.07 -1.91 10.46
C PRO A 34 15.22 -3.40 10.81
N TYR A 35 14.27 -4.25 10.38
CA TYR A 35 14.30 -5.71 10.53
C TYR A 35 14.19 -6.24 11.97
N ASP A 36 13.01 -6.14 12.60
CA ASP A 36 12.38 -7.18 13.43
C ASP A 36 11.12 -6.60 14.10
N ASP A 37 9.98 -6.77 13.45
CA ASP A 37 8.72 -6.89 14.15
C ASP A 37 7.90 -7.95 13.42
N GLY A 38 7.67 -9.08 14.09
CA GLY A 38 6.53 -9.95 13.79
C GLY A 38 5.21 -9.21 14.02
N ASN A 39 5.04 -8.03 13.40
CA ASN A 39 3.84 -7.26 13.35
C ASN A 39 2.92 -7.95 12.37
N ASP A 40 2.29 -8.99 12.88
CA ASP A 40 0.91 -9.28 12.54
C ASP A 40 0.17 -7.95 12.65
N PHE A 41 -0.06 -7.27 11.51
CA PHE A 41 -0.77 -6.01 11.47
C PHE A 41 -2.17 -6.31 11.99
N THR A 42 -2.40 -6.15 13.28
CA THR A 42 -3.72 -6.41 13.89
C THR A 42 -4.79 -5.42 13.41
N LYS A 43 -4.37 -4.34 12.72
CA LYS A 43 -5.22 -3.32 12.12
C LYS A 43 -4.46 -2.47 11.10
N CYS A 44 -5.22 -1.81 10.23
CA CYS A 44 -4.72 -0.74 9.37
C CYS A 44 -4.22 0.47 10.19
N TYR A 45 -3.28 1.22 9.61
CA TYR A 45 -2.96 2.57 10.06
C TYR A 45 -4.19 3.49 9.94
N ASP A 46 -4.37 4.33 10.95
CA ASP A 46 -5.35 5.40 10.91
C ASP A 46 -4.71 6.64 10.27
N VAL A 47 -5.26 7.07 9.14
CA VAL A 47 -4.72 8.15 8.32
C VAL A 47 -5.81 9.16 8.03
N THR A 48 -5.42 10.43 7.98
CA THR A 48 -6.32 11.50 7.60
C THR A 48 -6.15 11.79 6.11
N PRO A 49 -7.18 11.61 5.28
CA PRO A 49 -7.11 11.99 3.87
C PRO A 49 -6.91 13.50 3.70
N MET A 50 -6.51 13.92 2.50
CA MET A 50 -6.44 15.35 2.18
C MET A 50 -7.84 16.00 2.28
N SER A 51 -7.89 17.20 2.82
CA SER A 51 -9.15 17.91 3.12
C SER A 51 -9.93 18.36 1.88
N ASP A 52 -9.24 18.57 0.77
CA ASP A 52 -9.74 19.15 -0.48
C ASP A 52 -9.76 18.12 -1.62
N PHE A 53 -10.00 16.86 -1.27
CA PHE A 53 -10.08 15.78 -2.26
C PHE A 53 -11.24 15.98 -3.24
N ASP A 54 -10.93 15.88 -4.54
CA ASP A 54 -11.89 15.94 -5.64
C ASP A 54 -11.90 14.59 -6.39
N SER A 55 -12.89 13.75 -6.07
CA SER A 55 -13.04 12.42 -6.67
C SER A 55 -13.19 12.47 -8.19
N LYS A 56 -13.73 13.56 -8.75
CA LYS A 56 -13.91 13.72 -10.20
C LYS A 56 -12.59 13.97 -10.93
N LYS A 57 -11.56 14.44 -10.23
CA LYS A 57 -10.24 14.68 -10.81
C LYS A 57 -9.28 13.53 -10.54
N PHE A 58 -9.53 12.72 -9.51
CA PHE A 58 -8.68 11.58 -9.19
C PHE A 58 -8.62 10.53 -10.32
N GLU A 59 -9.65 10.47 -11.16
CA GLU A 59 -9.71 9.60 -12.35
C GLU A 59 -8.99 10.16 -13.59
N ASN A 60 -8.34 11.32 -13.50
CA ASN A 60 -7.65 11.92 -14.64
C ASN A 60 -6.47 11.05 -15.13
N PRO A 61 -5.55 10.58 -14.25
CA PRO A 61 -4.47 9.71 -14.69
C PRO A 61 -5.01 8.29 -14.90
N LYS A 62 -5.04 7.83 -16.15
CA LYS A 62 -5.53 6.48 -16.50
C LYS A 62 -4.55 5.36 -16.16
N HIS A 63 -3.27 5.70 -16.03
CA HIS A 63 -2.21 4.77 -15.70
C HIS A 63 -1.17 5.49 -14.83
N MET A 64 -0.74 4.82 -13.76
CA MET A 64 0.29 5.31 -12.85
C MET A 64 1.18 4.16 -12.37
N TYR A 65 2.46 4.44 -12.21
CA TYR A 65 3.45 3.53 -11.63
C TYR A 65 3.59 3.81 -10.14
N VAL A 66 3.76 2.77 -9.33
CA VAL A 66 4.30 2.98 -7.98
C VAL A 66 5.78 3.30 -8.10
N THR A 67 6.15 4.52 -7.70
CA THR A 67 7.53 5.00 -7.71
C THR A 67 8.22 4.80 -6.37
N HIS A 68 7.45 4.92 -5.28
CA HIS A 68 7.90 4.73 -3.90
C HIS A 68 6.85 3.97 -3.10
N SER A 69 7.29 3.10 -2.18
CA SER A 69 6.40 2.28 -1.35
C SER A 69 6.97 2.08 0.04
N ARG A 70 6.12 2.12 1.06
CA ARG A 70 6.46 1.73 2.43
C ARG A 70 5.54 0.60 2.88
N TYR A 71 6.14 -0.40 3.54
CA TYR A 71 5.51 -1.64 4.01
C TYR A 71 4.97 -2.59 2.92
N GLY A 72 5.13 -2.28 1.63
CA GLY A 72 4.68 -3.15 0.54
C GLY A 72 5.76 -4.06 -0.06
N GLY A 73 7.03 -3.88 0.30
CA GLY A 73 8.14 -4.63 -0.30
C GLY A 73 8.11 -4.59 -1.83
N ARG A 74 8.53 -5.69 -2.47
CA ARG A 74 8.53 -5.80 -3.93
C ARG A 74 7.12 -5.83 -4.51
N PHE A 75 6.21 -6.57 -3.89
CA PHE A 75 4.82 -6.67 -4.34
C PHE A 75 4.11 -5.33 -4.37
N GLY A 76 4.45 -4.39 -3.46
CA GLY A 76 3.91 -3.04 -3.43
C GLY A 76 4.57 -2.10 -4.43
N ILE A 77 5.91 -2.07 -4.48
CA ILE A 77 6.67 -1.10 -5.28
C ILE A 77 6.65 -1.38 -6.79
N CYS A 78 6.44 -2.64 -7.20
CA CYS A 78 6.41 -3.03 -8.61
C CYS A 78 5.00 -3.09 -9.19
N ARG A 79 4.03 -2.42 -8.56
CA ARG A 79 2.67 -2.32 -9.08
C ARG A 79 2.52 -1.22 -10.11
N GLU A 80 1.53 -1.39 -10.95
CA GLU A 80 0.97 -0.38 -11.83
C GLU A 80 -0.52 -0.28 -11.58
N PHE A 81 -1.03 0.95 -11.60
CA PHE A 81 -2.41 1.28 -11.28
C PHE A 81 -3.11 1.85 -12.50
N TYR A 82 -4.35 1.42 -12.70
CA TYR A 82 -5.21 1.83 -13.79
C TYR A 82 -6.54 2.30 -13.24
N THR A 83 -6.91 3.54 -13.57
CA THR A 83 -8.18 4.12 -13.13
C THR A 83 -9.18 4.16 -14.27
N ASN A 84 -10.39 3.67 -14.00
CA ASN A 84 -11.49 3.65 -14.94
C ASN A 84 -12.72 4.33 -14.33
N LYS A 85 -13.57 4.90 -15.17
CA LYS A 85 -14.89 5.39 -14.76
C LYS A 85 -15.93 4.55 -15.46
N TYR A 86 -16.78 3.89 -14.69
CA TYR A 86 -17.85 3.09 -15.25
C TYR A 86 -19.06 3.98 -15.58
N PRO A 87 -19.92 3.57 -16.55
CA PRO A 87 -21.09 4.37 -16.96
C PRO A 87 -22.08 4.69 -15.83
N ASN A 88 -22.12 3.85 -14.80
CA ASN A 88 -22.95 4.04 -13.61
C ASN A 88 -22.35 5.03 -12.59
N GLY A 89 -21.18 5.60 -12.88
CA GLY A 89 -20.51 6.59 -12.04
C GLY A 89 -19.33 6.04 -11.24
N THR A 90 -19.31 4.73 -10.93
CA THR A 90 -18.32 4.11 -10.03
C THR A 90 -16.91 4.17 -10.58
N ILE A 91 -15.95 4.26 -9.66
CA ILE A 91 -14.52 4.30 -9.97
C ILE A 91 -14.01 2.86 -9.98
N GLY A 92 -13.41 2.47 -11.11
CA GLY A 92 -12.56 1.30 -11.22
C GLY A 92 -11.13 1.63 -10.81
N TYR A 93 -10.57 0.85 -9.90
CA TYR A 93 -9.21 1.02 -9.37
C TYR A 93 -8.46 -0.30 -9.49
N ASN A 94 -7.92 -0.56 -10.67
CA ASN A 94 -7.29 -1.83 -10.98
C ASN A 94 -5.78 -1.70 -10.79
N TYR A 95 -5.13 -2.77 -10.35
CA TYR A 95 -3.68 -2.79 -10.29
C TYR A 95 -3.12 -4.15 -10.60
N GLU A 96 -1.93 -4.13 -11.16
CA GLU A 96 -1.21 -5.33 -11.52
C GLU A 96 0.20 -5.33 -10.96
N PHE A 97 0.68 -6.51 -10.66
CA PHE A 97 2.08 -6.80 -10.45
C PHE A 97 2.48 -7.78 -11.54
N ASN A 98 3.42 -7.38 -12.40
CA ASN A 98 4.15 -8.34 -13.21
C ASN A 98 5.50 -8.58 -12.53
N GLY A 99 5.91 -9.83 -12.37
CA GLY A 99 7.17 -10.19 -11.72
C GLY A 99 8.43 -9.69 -12.41
N ASN A 100 8.30 -8.82 -13.43
CA ASN A 100 9.37 -8.16 -14.17
C ASN A 100 10.44 -9.15 -14.65
N GLY A 101 9.99 -10.33 -15.10
CA GLY A 101 10.85 -11.40 -15.62
C GLY A 101 11.77 -12.08 -14.59
N ARG A 102 11.51 -11.94 -13.29
CA ARG A 102 12.36 -12.54 -12.24
C ARG A 102 11.75 -13.79 -11.63
N LYS A 103 12.55 -14.46 -10.77
CA LYS A 103 12.02 -15.52 -9.92
C LYS A 103 10.81 -15.01 -9.13
N PRO A 104 9.75 -15.83 -9.08
CA PRO A 104 8.59 -15.60 -8.24
C PRO A 104 9.02 -15.29 -6.82
N GLU A 105 8.40 -14.27 -6.25
CA GLU A 105 8.45 -14.02 -4.81
C GLU A 105 7.30 -14.80 -4.22
N GLU A 106 7.56 -15.64 -3.20
CA GLU A 106 6.52 -16.47 -2.57
C GLU A 106 5.75 -17.36 -3.57
N GLY A 107 6.37 -17.74 -4.70
CA GLY A 107 5.72 -18.53 -5.75
C GLY A 107 4.81 -17.73 -6.69
N ILE A 108 4.65 -16.42 -6.51
CA ILE A 108 3.79 -15.57 -7.35
C ILE A 108 4.62 -14.92 -8.48
N LYS A 109 4.30 -15.26 -9.74
CA LYS A 109 4.87 -14.64 -10.95
C LYS A 109 4.27 -13.28 -11.21
N ALA A 110 2.96 -13.18 -11.12
CA ALA A 110 2.20 -11.98 -11.40
C ALA A 110 0.85 -12.04 -10.69
N TYR A 111 0.17 -10.90 -10.60
CA TYR A 111 -1.24 -10.88 -10.27
C TYR A 111 -1.93 -9.63 -10.80
N THR A 112 -3.23 -9.72 -10.94
CA THR A 112 -4.11 -8.60 -11.28
C THR A 112 -5.22 -8.49 -10.24
N ALA A 113 -5.51 -7.28 -9.81
CA ALA A 113 -6.65 -6.96 -8.96
C ALA A 113 -7.58 -5.98 -9.68
N ASN A 114 -8.85 -6.36 -9.80
CA ASN A 114 -9.91 -5.52 -10.32
C ASN A 114 -10.77 -5.04 -9.17
N CYS A 115 -10.85 -3.72 -8.97
CA CYS A 115 -11.57 -3.16 -7.84
C CYS A 115 -12.59 -2.13 -8.30
N THR A 116 -13.77 -2.14 -7.67
CA THR A 116 -14.80 -1.13 -7.93
C THR A 116 -15.25 -0.46 -6.65
N SER A 117 -15.43 0.86 -6.69
CA SER A 117 -15.90 1.64 -5.54
C SER A 117 -17.33 1.27 -5.17
N THR A 118 -17.64 1.30 -3.87
CA THR A 118 -18.99 1.01 -3.38
C THR A 118 -19.88 2.26 -3.30
N ASP A 119 -19.30 3.48 -3.27
CA ASP A 119 -20.05 4.73 -3.26
C ASP A 119 -19.14 5.98 -3.48
N ASP A 120 -19.33 6.75 -4.55
CA ASP A 120 -18.43 7.86 -4.91
C ASP A 120 -18.78 9.21 -4.27
N SER A 121 -20.00 9.37 -3.75
CA SER A 121 -20.61 10.69 -3.59
C SER A 121 -20.31 11.41 -2.27
N LYS A 122 -19.65 10.75 -1.30
CA LYS A 122 -19.53 11.30 0.08
C LYS A 122 -18.16 11.17 0.74
N GLN A 123 -17.19 10.51 0.12
CA GLN A 123 -15.99 10.13 0.85
C GLN A 123 -14.86 11.14 0.58
N ASN A 124 -14.54 11.94 1.62
CA ASN A 124 -13.51 12.98 1.64
C ASN A 124 -12.10 12.36 1.50
N GLY A 125 -11.74 11.85 0.32
CA GLY A 125 -10.41 11.28 0.04
C GLY A 125 -10.18 9.87 0.58
N GLN A 126 -11.10 9.31 1.36
CA GLN A 126 -11.13 7.89 1.68
C GLN A 126 -12.04 7.19 0.68
N ILE A 127 -11.71 6.04 0.15
CA ILE A 127 -12.54 5.33 -0.82
C ILE A 127 -12.54 3.86 -0.43
N ARG A 128 -13.73 3.28 -0.36
CA ARG A 128 -13.92 1.84 -0.18
C ARG A 128 -14.12 1.19 -1.52
N PHE A 129 -13.34 0.16 -1.75
CA PHE A 129 -13.39 -0.67 -2.94
C PHE A 129 -13.69 -2.10 -2.55
N PHE A 130 -14.27 -2.79 -3.50
CA PHE A 130 -14.45 -4.22 -3.48
C PHE A 130 -13.61 -4.84 -4.60
N CYS A 131 -12.63 -5.68 -4.24
CA CYS A 131 -11.62 -6.18 -5.16
C CYS A 131 -11.73 -7.68 -5.42
N TYR A 132 -11.42 -8.06 -6.65
CA TYR A 132 -11.23 -9.45 -7.10
C TYR A 132 -9.81 -9.60 -7.62
N GLN A 133 -9.05 -10.54 -7.07
CA GLN A 133 -7.65 -10.77 -7.42
C GLN A 133 -7.47 -12.13 -8.08
N LYS A 134 -6.66 -12.14 -9.12
CA LYS A 134 -6.20 -13.32 -9.83
C LYS A 134 -4.67 -13.38 -9.76
N LEU A 135 -4.13 -14.50 -9.32
CA LEU A 135 -2.72 -14.79 -9.12
C LEU A 135 -2.23 -15.68 -10.27
N ASP A 136 -1.03 -15.40 -10.75
CA ASP A 136 -0.27 -16.25 -11.66
C ASP A 136 0.87 -16.90 -10.86
N TRP A 137 0.74 -18.19 -10.60
CA TRP A 137 1.65 -18.97 -9.75
C TRP A 137 2.76 -19.66 -10.56
N ASP A 138 3.93 -19.80 -9.96
CA ASP A 138 5.01 -20.65 -10.46
C ASP A 138 5.08 -21.99 -9.73
N PHE A 139 4.38 -22.97 -10.28
CA PHE A 139 4.43 -24.33 -9.73
C PHE A 139 5.75 -25.07 -10.05
N ASP A 140 6.60 -24.52 -10.93
CA ASP A 140 7.88 -25.14 -11.32
C ASP A 140 9.02 -24.87 -10.30
N LEU A 141 8.79 -24.03 -9.29
CA LEU A 141 9.69 -23.88 -8.14
C LEU A 141 9.52 -25.07 -7.19
N GLY A 142 10.02 -26.22 -7.62
CA GLY A 142 9.94 -27.50 -6.92
C GLY A 142 10.28 -27.40 -5.43
N ASN A 143 9.42 -28.03 -4.62
CA ASN A 143 9.51 -28.21 -3.16
C ASN A 143 9.09 -27.01 -2.29
N PHE A 144 8.15 -26.17 -2.73
CA PHE A 144 7.22 -25.65 -1.73
C PHE A 144 6.25 -26.80 -1.43
N GLU A 145 6.40 -27.45 -0.28
CA GLU A 145 5.27 -28.16 0.33
C GLU A 145 4.22 -27.09 0.60
N VAL A 146 3.38 -26.83 -0.41
CA VAL A 146 2.07 -26.23 -0.19
C VAL A 146 1.41 -27.22 0.76
N GLY A 147 1.39 -26.92 2.07
CA GLY A 147 0.53 -27.66 2.99
C GLY A 147 -0.84 -27.69 2.32
N GLU A 148 -1.32 -28.90 2.00
CA GLU A 148 -2.43 -29.21 1.09
C GLU A 148 -3.39 -28.03 0.91
N TYR A 149 -3.13 -27.21 -0.11
CA TYR A 149 -4.13 -26.28 -0.63
C TYR A 149 -5.02 -27.14 -1.52
N ASP A 150 -5.96 -27.83 -0.88
CA ASP A 150 -6.97 -28.66 -1.51
C ASP A 150 -7.82 -27.77 -2.42
N SER A 151 -7.50 -27.77 -3.70
CA SER A 151 -8.23 -27.08 -4.77
C SER A 151 -9.58 -27.75 -5.08
N ASP A 152 -10.24 -28.38 -4.11
CA ASP A 152 -11.38 -29.26 -4.35
C ASP A 152 -12.44 -29.19 -3.23
N TYR A 153 -12.97 -28.02 -2.91
CA TYR A 153 -14.29 -27.95 -2.25
C TYR A 153 -15.15 -26.81 -2.79
N GLY A 154 -16.38 -27.21 -3.14
CA GLY A 154 -17.36 -26.41 -3.86
C GLY A 154 -17.91 -25.23 -3.09
N TYR A 155 -18.41 -24.29 -3.89
CA TYR A 155 -19.45 -23.34 -3.52
C TYR A 155 -20.53 -24.02 -2.67
N ASP A 156 -20.56 -23.74 -1.38
CA ASP A 156 -21.78 -23.87 -0.59
C ASP A 156 -22.34 -22.47 -0.37
N GLU A 157 -23.55 -22.31 -0.89
CA GLU A 157 -24.42 -21.15 -0.81
C GLU A 157 -25.00 -21.02 0.62
N GLU A 158 -25.39 -19.79 0.98
CA GLU A 158 -26.13 -19.36 2.18
C GLU A 158 -25.33 -18.91 3.41
N VAL A 159 -25.01 -17.60 3.43
CA VAL A 159 -25.22 -16.79 4.64
C VAL A 159 -26.14 -15.63 4.27
N LYS A 160 -27.38 -15.69 4.76
CA LYS A 160 -28.32 -14.57 4.74
C LYS A 160 -27.94 -13.61 5.85
N GLU A 161 -27.50 -12.41 5.49
CA GLU A 161 -27.63 -11.24 6.35
C GLU A 161 -28.14 -10.07 5.49
N GLU A 162 -29.42 -9.74 5.69
CA GLU A 162 -30.06 -8.57 5.10
C GLU A 162 -29.69 -7.31 5.90
N VAL A 163 -28.94 -6.36 5.32
CA VAL A 163 -29.18 -4.92 5.55
C VAL A 163 -28.82 -4.10 4.29
N ALA A 164 -29.84 -3.85 3.47
CA ALA A 164 -30.12 -2.60 2.76
C ALA A 164 -28.96 -1.76 2.14
N GLU A 165 -28.34 -2.23 1.05
CA GLU A 165 -27.64 -1.39 0.04
C GLU A 165 -27.95 -1.83 -1.41
N GLU A 166 -29.12 -2.44 -1.59
CA GLU A 166 -29.56 -3.06 -2.83
C GLU A 166 -30.19 -2.00 -3.76
N LYS A 167 -29.37 -1.44 -4.66
CA LYS A 167 -29.76 -0.99 -6.02
C LYS A 167 -28.65 -0.35 -6.87
N VAL A 168 -27.44 -0.15 -6.32
CA VAL A 168 -26.30 0.37 -7.11
C VAL A 168 -25.30 -0.73 -7.49
N ALA A 169 -25.29 -1.85 -6.74
CA ALA A 169 -24.35 -2.96 -6.94
C ALA A 169 -24.66 -3.85 -8.17
N GLU A 170 -25.91 -3.92 -8.64
CA GLU A 170 -26.36 -4.93 -9.61
C GLU A 170 -25.92 -4.68 -11.07
N VAL A 171 -25.41 -3.48 -11.39
CA VAL A 171 -24.97 -3.15 -12.77
C VAL A 171 -23.45 -3.25 -12.94
N VAL A 172 -22.67 -3.28 -11.85
CA VAL A 172 -21.20 -3.45 -11.88
C VAL A 172 -20.79 -4.91 -11.93
N THR A 173 -21.62 -5.77 -11.36
CA THR A 173 -21.41 -7.21 -11.25
C THR A 173 -21.27 -7.89 -12.62
N GLU A 174 -21.97 -7.47 -13.67
CA GLU A 174 -21.88 -8.16 -14.97
C GLU A 174 -20.52 -8.03 -15.69
N THR A 175 -19.67 -7.04 -15.37
CA THR A 175 -18.34 -6.92 -16.01
C THR A 175 -17.21 -7.57 -15.20
N ALA A 176 -17.44 -7.87 -13.91
CA ALA A 176 -16.46 -8.53 -13.02
C ALA A 176 -16.85 -9.98 -12.64
N GLU A 177 -18.15 -10.29 -12.53
CA GLU A 177 -18.67 -11.61 -12.14
C GLU A 177 -18.80 -12.60 -13.28
N GLY A 178 -18.70 -12.16 -14.55
CA GLY A 178 -18.70 -13.06 -15.71
C GLY A 178 -17.63 -14.15 -15.65
N ASN A 179 -16.59 -13.96 -14.82
CA ASN A 179 -15.50 -14.89 -14.58
C ASN A 179 -15.29 -15.22 -13.09
N ALA A 180 -16.33 -15.26 -12.25
CA ALA A 180 -16.18 -15.54 -10.81
C ALA A 180 -15.44 -16.86 -10.48
N LYS A 181 -15.33 -17.80 -11.42
CA LYS A 181 -14.50 -19.03 -11.32
C LYS A 181 -13.00 -18.82 -11.59
N GLU A 182 -12.57 -17.62 -11.97
CA GLU A 182 -11.22 -17.29 -12.44
C GLU A 182 -10.41 -16.46 -11.42
N TYR A 183 -11.04 -16.04 -10.31
CA TYR A 183 -10.39 -15.22 -9.28
C TYR A 183 -10.10 -16.05 -8.04
N ASP A 184 -8.88 -15.92 -7.52
CA ASP A 184 -8.44 -16.65 -6.34
C ASP A 184 -8.97 -16.02 -5.05
N ARG A 185 -9.15 -14.69 -5.03
CA ARG A 185 -9.48 -13.96 -3.80
C ARG A 185 -10.40 -12.77 -4.02
N LYS A 186 -11.25 -12.55 -3.02
CA LYS A 186 -12.18 -11.43 -2.90
C LYS A 186 -11.88 -10.69 -1.61
N PHE A 187 -11.66 -9.38 -1.65
CA PHE A 187 -11.36 -8.62 -0.42
C PHE A 187 -11.83 -7.16 -0.48
N PRO A 188 -12.27 -6.60 0.67
CA PRO A 188 -12.46 -5.17 0.81
C PRO A 188 -11.12 -4.44 0.84
N LEU A 189 -11.05 -3.31 0.14
CA LEU A 189 -9.89 -2.45 0.11
C LEU A 189 -10.28 -1.03 0.50
N LYS A 190 -9.57 -0.46 1.47
CA LYS A 190 -9.68 0.94 1.87
C LYS A 190 -8.49 1.70 1.30
N VAL A 191 -8.76 2.70 0.47
CA VAL A 191 -7.75 3.62 -0.04
C VAL A 191 -7.97 5.00 0.57
N SER A 192 -6.93 5.65 1.06
CA SER A 192 -6.99 7.05 1.49
C SER A 192 -5.99 7.88 0.71
N VAL A 193 -6.46 8.89 -0.01
CA VAL A 193 -5.64 9.85 -0.75
C VAL A 193 -5.13 10.91 0.21
N LEU A 194 -3.82 10.91 0.45
CA LEU A 194 -3.16 11.79 1.42
C LEU A 194 -2.64 13.07 0.77
N SER A 195 -2.33 13.03 -0.54
CA SER A 195 -1.93 14.18 -1.35
C SER A 195 -1.94 13.79 -2.84
N THR A 196 -2.41 14.68 -3.70
CA THR A 196 -2.34 14.50 -5.16
C THR A 196 -2.47 15.86 -5.84
N ASP A 197 -1.87 16.00 -7.01
CA ASP A 197 -2.10 17.13 -7.94
C ASP A 197 -3.16 16.81 -9.01
N TYR A 198 -3.71 15.58 -8.99
CA TYR A 198 -4.64 15.04 -9.97
C TYR A 198 -4.11 14.93 -11.41
N ILE A 199 -2.80 15.08 -11.61
CA ILE A 199 -2.19 15.12 -12.94
C ILE A 199 -0.99 14.17 -12.99
N GLU A 200 0.03 14.41 -12.17
CA GLU A 200 1.28 13.67 -12.24
C GLU A 200 1.43 12.64 -11.12
N TYR A 201 0.93 12.92 -9.91
CA TYR A 201 1.21 12.07 -8.75
C TYR A 201 0.04 11.89 -7.78
N ALA A 202 0.11 10.83 -6.98
CA ALA A 202 -0.72 10.65 -5.80
C ALA A 202 0.04 9.92 -4.70
N LEU A 203 0.01 10.44 -3.47
CA LEU A 203 0.36 9.71 -2.26
C LEU A 203 -0.92 9.11 -1.68
N ILE A 204 -0.94 7.79 -1.57
CA ILE A 204 -2.08 7.05 -1.04
C ILE A 204 -1.66 6.11 0.08
N HIS A 205 -2.61 5.82 0.96
CA HIS A 205 -2.56 4.70 1.88
C HIS A 205 -3.55 3.65 1.39
N MET A 206 -3.11 2.40 1.30
CA MET A 206 -3.93 1.24 0.94
C MET A 206 -3.94 0.27 2.11
N CYS A 207 -5.12 -0.12 2.55
CA CYS A 207 -5.28 -1.21 3.51
C CYS A 207 -6.32 -2.21 3.01
N ALA A 208 -5.91 -3.45 2.80
CA ALA A 208 -6.80 -4.57 2.52
C ALA A 208 -7.00 -5.39 3.79
N GLU A 209 -8.22 -5.81 4.02
CA GLU A 209 -8.59 -6.78 5.06
C GLU A 209 -8.86 -8.10 4.37
N ILE A 210 -8.06 -9.12 4.68
CA ILE A 210 -8.12 -10.44 4.04
C ILE A 210 -8.58 -11.44 5.09
N THR A 211 -9.75 -12.02 4.84
CA THR A 211 -10.30 -13.14 5.62
C THR A 211 -9.76 -14.45 5.06
N HIS A 212 -9.17 -15.27 5.92
CA HIS A 212 -8.69 -16.61 5.60
C HIS A 212 -9.76 -17.67 5.89
N GLU A 213 -9.55 -18.89 5.42
CA GLU A 213 -10.51 -20.00 5.55
C GLU A 213 -10.83 -20.37 7.00
N ASP A 214 -9.87 -20.21 7.90
CA ASP A 214 -10.05 -20.41 9.34
C ASP A 214 -10.76 -19.23 10.04
N ASN A 215 -11.29 -18.29 9.25
CA ASN A 215 -11.89 -17.02 9.67
C ASN A 215 -10.92 -16.07 10.39
N THR A 216 -9.61 -16.32 10.32
CA THR A 216 -8.64 -15.31 10.77
C THR A 216 -8.58 -14.16 9.78
N ILE A 217 -8.24 -12.97 10.28
CA ILE A 217 -8.17 -11.75 9.49
C ILE A 217 -6.72 -11.28 9.50
N SER A 218 -6.19 -11.03 8.30
CA SER A 218 -4.90 -10.38 8.12
C SER A 218 -5.07 -9.04 7.40
N PHE A 219 -4.15 -8.12 7.65
CA PHE A 219 -4.18 -6.79 7.04
C PHE A 219 -2.96 -6.60 6.17
N VAL A 220 -3.18 -6.12 4.95
CA VAL A 220 -2.11 -5.69 4.04
C VAL A 220 -2.14 -4.17 3.96
N ASP A 221 -1.22 -3.53 4.67
CA ASP A 221 -1.17 -2.07 4.84
C ASP A 221 0.06 -1.47 4.15
N ASN A 222 -0.14 -0.61 3.15
CA ASN A 222 0.93 -0.01 2.37
C ASN A 222 0.71 1.50 2.16
N PHE A 223 1.80 2.26 2.14
CA PHE A 223 1.82 3.65 1.66
C PHE A 223 2.51 3.70 0.30
N LEU A 224 1.83 4.24 -0.71
CA LEU A 224 2.30 4.23 -2.09
C LEU A 224 2.37 5.66 -2.64
N VAL A 225 3.46 5.97 -3.34
CA VAL A 225 3.58 7.15 -4.19
C VAL A 225 3.42 6.71 -5.63
N LEU A 226 2.30 7.08 -6.22
CA LEU A 226 1.96 6.86 -7.62
C LEU A 226 2.48 8.03 -8.46
N ASN A 227 2.98 7.74 -9.66
CA ASN A 227 3.32 8.76 -10.64
C ASN A 227 3.04 8.29 -12.07
N VAL A 228 2.66 9.20 -12.97
CA VAL A 228 2.50 8.90 -14.41
C VAL A 228 3.82 8.58 -15.12
N LYS A 229 4.96 8.99 -14.54
CA LYS A 229 6.31 8.66 -15.01
C LYS A 229 6.91 7.56 -14.13
N GLU A 230 7.39 6.49 -14.75
CA GLU A 230 7.88 5.29 -14.06
C GLU A 230 9.06 5.57 -13.11
N ASP A 231 9.97 6.45 -13.52
CA ASP A 231 11.23 6.78 -12.83
C ASP A 231 11.18 8.13 -12.11
N ALA A 232 9.97 8.64 -11.81
CA ALA A 232 9.83 9.93 -11.15
C ALA A 232 10.45 9.94 -9.75
N GLU A 233 11.12 11.04 -9.43
CA GLU A 233 11.53 11.37 -8.06
C GLU A 233 10.31 11.70 -7.19
N LEU A 234 10.51 11.71 -5.86
CA LEU A 234 9.47 12.11 -4.91
C LEU A 234 9.04 13.57 -5.14
N PRO A 235 7.73 13.83 -5.38
CA PRO A 235 7.19 15.18 -5.48
C PRO A 235 7.43 15.98 -4.19
N GLY A 236 7.63 17.31 -4.31
CA GLY A 236 7.92 18.17 -3.17
C GLY A 236 6.82 18.17 -2.10
N GLU A 237 5.56 18.13 -2.54
CA GLU A 237 4.37 18.04 -1.70
C GLU A 237 4.30 16.73 -0.93
N VAL A 238 4.76 15.63 -1.54
CA VAL A 238 4.85 14.32 -0.87
C VAL A 238 5.92 14.36 0.22
N LYS A 239 7.06 15.00 -0.03
CA LYS A 239 8.11 15.21 1.00
C LYS A 239 7.61 16.05 2.18
N GLN A 240 6.79 17.06 1.91
CA GLN A 240 6.12 17.82 2.95
C GLN A 240 5.18 16.93 3.77
N LYS A 241 4.37 16.09 3.12
CA LYS A 241 3.51 15.11 3.82
C LYS A 241 4.30 14.13 4.66
N PHE A 242 5.43 13.62 4.17
CA PHE A 242 6.29 12.74 4.95
C PHE A 242 6.73 13.40 6.27
N SER A 243 7.03 14.69 6.24
CA SER A 243 7.39 15.45 7.45
C SER A 243 6.23 15.53 8.46
N GLU A 244 4.97 15.66 8.00
CA GLU A 244 3.78 15.64 8.85
C GLU A 244 3.62 14.30 9.59
N TYR A 245 3.91 13.20 8.89
CA TYR A 245 3.87 11.84 9.45
C TYR A 245 5.17 11.42 10.15
N LYS A 246 6.19 12.29 10.20
CA LYS A 246 7.54 12.00 10.73
C LYS A 246 8.20 10.80 10.03
N TRP A 247 8.00 10.69 8.73
CA TRP A 247 8.62 9.68 7.89
C TRP A 247 9.89 10.22 7.25
N GLU A 248 10.87 9.35 7.10
CA GLU A 248 12.12 9.66 6.41
C GLU A 248 12.09 9.02 5.01
N GLU A 249 12.57 9.73 3.99
CA GLU A 249 12.48 9.29 2.58
C GLU A 249 13.08 7.88 2.38
N TYR A 250 14.16 7.55 3.09
CA TYR A 250 14.83 6.24 2.97
C TYR A 250 13.99 5.06 3.48
N THR A 251 12.92 5.32 4.23
CA THR A 251 12.00 4.26 4.69
C THR A 251 11.06 3.76 3.59
N PHE A 252 11.10 4.40 2.41
CA PHE A 252 10.36 3.99 1.24
C PHE A 252 11.30 3.26 0.26
N ASP A 253 10.91 2.05 -0.13
CA ASP A 253 11.47 1.36 -1.27
C ASP A 253 11.22 2.19 -2.54
N THR A 254 12.19 2.20 -3.46
CA THR A 254 12.07 2.86 -4.76
C THR A 254 11.82 1.84 -5.88
N ARG A 255 11.19 2.28 -6.97
CA ARG A 255 10.92 1.42 -8.14
C ARG A 255 12.17 0.85 -8.80
N ALA A 256 13.36 1.39 -8.53
CA ALA A 256 14.62 0.77 -8.92
C ALA A 256 14.76 -0.68 -8.42
N LYS A 257 14.09 -1.04 -7.30
CA LYS A 257 14.00 -2.42 -6.79
C LYS A 257 13.39 -3.38 -7.79
N CYS A 258 12.52 -2.90 -8.68
CA CYS A 258 11.94 -3.68 -9.78
C CYS A 258 12.93 -3.98 -10.90
N LYS A 259 14.04 -3.21 -11.01
CA LYS A 259 15.04 -3.31 -12.10
C LYS A 259 16.36 -4.04 -11.74
N ASN A 260 16.74 -4.16 -10.46
CA ASN A 260 17.96 -4.89 -9.98
C ASN A 260 17.63 -6.13 -9.10
N GLU A 261 18.10 -7.37 -9.27
CA GLU A 261 19.20 -8.01 -10.00
C GLU A 261 18.73 -9.31 -10.69
N GLU A 262 19.32 -9.66 -11.83
CA GLU A 262 19.41 -11.06 -12.25
C GLU A 262 20.01 -11.87 -11.10
N ILE A 263 19.40 -13.00 -10.78
CA ILE A 263 20.06 -14.00 -9.94
C ILE A 263 21.31 -14.40 -10.69
N LYS A 264 22.47 -13.92 -10.24
CA LYS A 264 23.75 -14.48 -10.65
C LYS A 264 23.70 -15.95 -10.26
N THR A 265 23.41 -16.80 -11.24
CA THR A 265 23.53 -18.26 -11.15
C THR A 265 24.98 -18.66 -11.00
#